data_AF-A0A955QWW7-F1
#
_entry.id   AF-A0A955QWW7-F1
#
_cell.length_a   1.000
_cell.length_b   1.000
_cell.length_c   1.000
_cell.angle_alpha   90.00
_cell.angle_beta   90.00
_cell.angle_gamma   90.00
#
_symmetry.space_group_name_H-M   'P 1'
#
loop_
_entity.id
_entity.type
_entity.pdbx_description
1 polymer ?
#
loop_
_entity_poly.entity_id
_entity_poly.type
_entity_poly.pdbx_seq_one_letter_code
_entity_poly.pdbx_strand_id
1 'polypeptide(L)'
;MTNIEKEKMIQPWIDPEERITVKFLDSSDLNAEVTGCTDEIVDLSLETHMTHLKQHVSVPLSQVEVSTDFSHYTRDPDRPLQHQRLMLVVNETRPAIIY
;
A
#
# COMPACT_ATOMS: atom_id res chain seq x y z
N MET A 1 -4.10 -14.94 -8.02
CA MET A 1 -4.75 -13.70 -8.47
C MET A 1 -3.96 -13.15 -9.65
N THR A 2 -4.63 -12.81 -10.73
CA THR A 2 -4.01 -12.18 -11.91
C THR A 2 -3.71 -10.71 -11.63
N ASN A 3 -2.79 -10.08 -12.35
CA ASN A 3 -2.46 -8.67 -12.13
C ASN A 3 -3.68 -7.75 -12.34
N ILE A 4 -4.52 -8.04 -13.33
CA ILE A 4 -5.75 -7.28 -13.62
C ILE A 4 -6.74 -7.33 -12.43
N GLU A 5 -6.84 -8.49 -11.76
CA GLU A 5 -7.67 -8.61 -10.56
C GLU A 5 -7.09 -7.82 -9.38
N LYS A 6 -5.75 -7.85 -9.21
CA LYS A 6 -5.07 -7.06 -8.17
C LYS A 6 -5.26 -5.56 -8.41
N GLU A 7 -5.06 -5.10 -9.64
CA GLU A 7 -5.27 -3.72 -10.05
C GLU A 7 -6.68 -3.25 -9.70
N LYS A 8 -7.72 -4.01 -10.09
CA LYS A 8 -9.12 -3.68 -9.76
C LYS A 8 -9.39 -3.57 -8.25
N MET A 9 -8.66 -4.31 -7.42
CA MET A 9 -8.77 -4.21 -5.97
C MET A 9 -8.00 -3.03 -5.39
N ILE A 10 -6.90 -2.62 -6.02
CA ILE A 10 -6.03 -1.52 -5.56
C ILE A 10 -6.57 -0.17 -6.03
N GLN A 11 -7.16 -0.12 -7.22
CA GLN A 11 -7.62 1.12 -7.86
C GLN A 11 -8.57 1.98 -6.99
N PRO A 12 -9.51 1.41 -6.20
CA PRO A 12 -10.35 2.20 -5.29
C PRO A 12 -9.59 2.89 -4.14
N TRP A 13 -8.37 2.44 -3.85
CA TRP A 13 -7.49 2.94 -2.77
C TRP A 13 -6.48 3.98 -3.27
N ILE A 14 -6.55 4.38 -4.55
CA ILE A 14 -5.78 5.51 -5.09
C ILE A 14 -6.41 6.81 -4.56
N ASP A 15 -6.18 7.06 -3.27
CA ASP A 15 -6.68 8.21 -2.53
C ASP A 15 -5.59 8.67 -1.55
N PRO A 16 -5.13 9.94 -1.61
CA PRO A 16 -4.12 10.46 -0.69
C PRO A 16 -4.57 10.50 0.78
N GLU A 17 -5.87 10.43 1.06
CA GLU A 17 -6.41 10.40 2.42
C GLU A 17 -6.53 8.98 2.97
N GLU A 18 -6.65 7.98 2.11
CA GLU A 18 -6.71 6.58 2.53
C GLU A 18 -5.30 6.04 2.83
N ARG A 19 -5.20 5.28 3.92
CA ARG A 19 -3.96 4.59 4.32
C ARG A 19 -4.14 3.10 4.17
N ILE A 20 -3.15 2.48 3.54
CA ILE A 20 -3.06 1.04 3.37
C ILE A 20 -1.94 0.48 4.23
N THR A 21 -2.01 -0.82 4.51
CA THR A 21 -0.89 -1.56 5.12
C THR A 21 0.03 -2.06 4.04
N VAL A 22 1.33 -1.95 4.26
CA VAL A 22 2.33 -2.64 3.46
C VAL A 22 3.20 -3.49 4.37
N LYS A 23 3.42 -4.72 3.97
CA LYS A 23 4.33 -5.66 4.61
C LYS A 23 5.37 -6.09 3.60
N PHE A 24 6.64 -5.79 3.87
CA PHE A 24 7.79 -6.33 3.17
C PHE A 24 8.29 -7.58 3.90
N LEU A 25 9.27 -8.26 3.30
CA LEU A 25 9.92 -9.43 3.91
C LEU A 25 10.65 -9.08 5.23
N ASP A 26 11.22 -7.89 5.31
CA ASP A 26 12.04 -7.41 6.42
C ASP A 26 11.30 -6.45 7.38
N SER A 27 10.13 -5.95 6.98
CA SER A 27 9.37 -4.95 7.72
C SER A 27 7.87 -5.17 7.58
N SER A 28 7.14 -5.17 8.71
CA SER A 28 5.68 -5.28 8.74
C SER A 28 5.02 -3.98 9.18
N ASP A 29 3.71 -3.90 8.96
CA ASP A 29 2.85 -2.84 9.50
C ASP A 29 3.24 -1.42 9.08
N LEU A 30 3.79 -1.27 7.87
CA LEU A 30 4.08 0.03 7.32
C LEU A 30 2.80 0.67 6.78
N ASN A 31 2.60 1.94 7.11
CA ASN A 31 1.54 2.73 6.50
C ASN A 31 2.03 3.24 5.15
N ALA A 32 1.19 3.12 4.13
CA ALA A 32 1.44 3.68 2.83
C ALA A 32 0.18 4.30 2.23
N GLU A 33 0.38 5.12 1.21
CA GLU A 33 -0.66 5.64 0.32
C GLU A 33 -0.42 5.03 -1.06
N VAL A 34 -1.49 4.65 -1.76
CA VAL A 34 -1.39 4.26 -3.16
C VAL A 34 -1.42 5.52 -4.00
N THR A 35 -0.32 5.83 -4.67
CA THR A 35 -0.22 7.02 -5.55
C THR A 35 -0.59 6.68 -6.99
N GLY A 36 -0.49 5.42 -7.38
CA GLY A 36 -0.82 4.94 -8.71
C GLY A 36 -0.83 3.42 -8.77
N CYS A 37 -1.60 2.87 -9.71
CA CYS A 37 -1.58 1.45 -10.01
C CYS A 37 -1.78 1.27 -11.52
N THR A 38 -0.95 0.43 -12.12
CA THR A 38 -1.05 -0.03 -13.51
C THR A 38 -1.29 -1.54 -13.50
N ASP A 39 -1.33 -2.16 -14.67
CA ASP A 39 -1.44 -3.61 -14.85
C ASP A 39 -0.14 -4.38 -14.51
N GLU A 40 0.98 -3.68 -14.35
CA GLU A 40 2.28 -4.27 -14.07
C GLU A 40 2.88 -3.83 -12.73
N ILE A 41 2.68 -2.57 -12.35
CA ILE A 41 3.30 -1.95 -11.16
C ILE A 41 2.29 -1.21 -10.29
N VAL A 42 2.57 -1.15 -9.00
CA VAL A 42 1.88 -0.30 -8.03
C VAL A 42 2.86 0.72 -7.46
N ASP A 43 2.48 1.99 -7.50
CA ASP A 43 3.23 3.11 -6.94
C ASP A 43 2.70 3.43 -5.55
N LEU A 44 3.61 3.40 -4.58
CA LEU A 44 3.32 3.54 -3.16
C LEU A 44 4.13 4.68 -2.56
N SER A 45 3.51 5.43 -1.66
CA SER A 45 4.18 6.41 -0.81
C SER A 45 4.19 5.90 0.62
N LEU A 46 5.34 5.37 1.06
CA LEU A 46 5.55 4.81 2.40
C LEU A 46 5.84 5.91 3.41
N GLU A 47 5.19 5.84 4.57
CA GLU A 47 5.58 6.65 5.74
C GLU A 47 6.92 6.13 6.29
N THR A 48 7.82 7.06 6.61
CA THR A 48 9.12 6.73 7.24
C THR A 48 9.12 7.12 8.72
N HIS A 49 10.13 6.67 9.47
CA HIS A 49 10.31 7.07 10.86
C HIS A 49 10.60 8.57 11.04
N MET A 50 10.97 9.27 9.95
CA MET A 50 11.17 10.72 9.97
C MET A 50 9.84 11.41 9.65
N THR A 51 9.37 12.21 10.60
CA THR A 51 8.19 13.06 10.41
C THR A 51 8.38 13.92 9.16
N HIS A 52 7.38 13.91 8.28
CA HIS A 52 7.34 14.63 6.99
C HIS A 52 8.14 14.03 5.82
N LEU A 53 8.90 12.94 6.02
CA LEU A 53 9.57 12.26 4.92
C LEU A 53 8.75 11.04 4.46
N LYS A 54 8.31 11.09 3.20
CA LYS A 54 7.66 9.98 2.50
C LYS A 54 8.63 9.35 1.51
N GLN A 55 8.64 8.03 1.47
CA GLN A 55 9.45 7.26 0.53
C GLN A 55 8.55 6.75 -0.60
N HIS A 56 8.79 7.21 -1.83
CA HIS A 56 8.08 6.73 -3.00
C HIS A 56 8.75 5.45 -3.53
N VAL A 57 7.95 4.41 -3.74
CA VAL A 57 8.41 3.11 -4.22
C VAL A 57 7.43 2.58 -5.26
N SER A 58 7.96 2.10 -6.38
CA SER A 58 7.21 1.37 -7.39
C SER A 58 7.52 -0.11 -7.24
N VAL A 59 6.49 -0.94 -7.07
CA VAL A 59 6.63 -2.39 -6.85
C VAL A 59 5.89 -3.17 -7.95
N PRO A 60 6.50 -4.21 -8.54
CA PRO A 60 5.81 -5.07 -9.50
C PRO A 60 4.65 -5.84 -8.87
N LEU A 61 3.46 -5.79 -9.49
CA LEU A 61 2.29 -6.57 -9.06
C LEU A 61 2.53 -8.08 -9.07
N SER A 62 3.52 -8.56 -9.85
CA SER A 62 3.96 -9.96 -9.83
C SER A 62 4.50 -10.40 -8.46
N GLN A 63 5.08 -9.48 -7.69
CA GLN A 63 5.67 -9.73 -6.37
C GLN A 63 4.79 -9.24 -5.21
N VAL A 64 3.64 -8.64 -5.51
CA VAL A 64 2.69 -8.15 -4.51
C VAL A 64 1.53 -9.12 -4.37
N GLU A 65 1.24 -9.54 -3.15
CA GLU A 65 0.02 -10.23 -2.79
C GLU A 65 -0.97 -9.24 -2.16
N VAL A 66 -2.20 -9.25 -2.64
CA VAL A 66 -3.28 -8.41 -2.10
C VAL A 66 -3.96 -9.18 -0.98
N SER A 67 -4.01 -8.55 0.19
CA SER A 67 -4.65 -9.04 1.41
C SER A 67 -5.52 -7.92 2.01
N THR A 68 -6.22 -8.27 3.08
CA THR A 68 -7.03 -7.33 3.86
C THR A 68 -6.53 -7.31 5.29
N ASP A 69 -6.27 -6.12 5.81
CA ASP A 69 -5.98 -5.92 7.22
C ASP A 69 -7.25 -5.48 7.95
N PHE A 70 -7.70 -6.31 8.89
CA PHE A 70 -8.87 -6.08 9.75
C PHE A 70 -8.53 -5.34 11.05
N SER A 71 -7.24 -5.13 11.32
CA SER A 71 -6.76 -4.55 12.57
C SER A 71 -6.87 -3.02 12.59
N HIS A 72 -7.05 -2.42 11.42
CA HIS A 72 -7.07 -0.98 11.22
C HIS A 72 -8.29 -0.56 10.40
N TYR A 73 -8.76 0.64 10.68
CA TYR A 73 -9.89 1.24 9.98
C TYR A 73 -9.42 2.26 8.94
N THR A 74 -10.25 2.47 7.92
CA THR A 74 -10.06 3.55 6.94
C THR A 74 -10.46 4.88 7.58
N ARG A 75 -9.60 5.91 7.51
CA ARG A 75 -9.78 7.22 8.18
C ARG A 75 -10.34 8.29 7.24
N ASP A 76 -11.05 7.90 6.20
CA ASP A 76 -11.71 8.84 5.29
C ASP A 76 -12.99 9.38 5.98
N PRO A 77 -13.10 10.71 6.22
CA PRO A 77 -14.28 11.31 6.83
C PRO A 77 -15.50 11.41 5.89
N ASP A 78 -15.29 11.35 4.58
CA ASP A 78 -16.32 11.41 3.54
C ASP A 78 -16.87 10.02 3.19
N ARG A 79 -16.15 8.94 3.57
CA ARG A 79 -16.60 7.55 3.41
C ARG A 79 -17.06 6.93 4.73
N PRO A 80 -18.03 6.00 4.71
CA PRO A 80 -18.40 5.24 5.89
C PRO A 80 -17.19 4.48 6.43
N LEU A 81 -17.00 4.51 7.76
CA LEU A 81 -15.89 3.85 8.44
C LEU A 81 -15.84 2.36 8.09
N GLN A 82 -14.80 1.95 7.37
CA GLN A 82 -14.56 0.55 7.06
C GLN A 82 -13.55 -0.04 8.04
N HIS A 83 -13.93 -1.11 8.75
CA HIS A 83 -13.06 -1.89 9.64
C HIS A 83 -12.11 -2.83 8.89
N GLN A 84 -11.79 -2.48 7.65
CA GLN A 84 -10.88 -3.20 6.78
C GLN A 84 -10.07 -2.17 6.00
N ARG A 85 -8.77 -2.38 5.90
CA ARG A 85 -7.90 -1.63 4.99
C ARG A 85 -7.20 -2.58 4.01
N LEU A 86 -6.87 -2.08 2.82
CA LEU A 86 -6.03 -2.82 1.89
C LEU A 86 -4.69 -3.14 2.56
N MET A 87 -4.23 -4.37 2.38
CA MET A 87 -2.91 -4.81 2.81
C MET A 87 -2.15 -5.38 1.62
N LEU A 88 -0.98 -4.82 1.34
CA LEU A 88 -0.09 -5.31 0.30
C LEU A 88 1.06 -6.07 0.95
N VAL A 89 1.20 -7.35 0.62
CA VAL A 89 2.33 -8.17 1.04
C VAL A 89 3.32 -8.22 -0.12
N VAL A 90 4.45 -7.55 0.04
CA VAL A 90 5.52 -7.47 -0.94
C VAL A 90 6.55 -8.56 -0.65
N ASN A 91 6.76 -9.45 -1.62
CA ASN A 91 7.74 -10.53 -1.55
C ASN A 91 9.18 -10.05 -1.85
N GLU A 92 9.50 -8.82 -1.44
CA GLU A 92 10.84 -8.21 -1.55
C GLU A 92 11.21 -7.54 -0.23
N THR A 93 12.50 -7.26 -0.05
CA THR A 93 13.00 -6.43 1.05
C THR A 93 12.66 -4.97 0.80
N ARG A 94 12.35 -4.22 1.85
CA ARG A 94 12.09 -2.78 1.73
C ARG A 94 13.30 -2.08 1.10
N PRO A 95 13.11 -1.26 0.06
CA PRO A 95 14.20 -0.50 -0.53
C PRO A 95 14.81 0.46 0.49
N ALA A 96 16.14 0.56 0.48
CA ALA A 96 16.88 1.45 1.37
C ALA A 96 16.47 2.92 1.13
N ILE A 97 16.31 3.68 2.22
CA ILE A 97 16.10 5.14 2.13
C ILE A 97 17.47 5.74 1.78
N ILE A 98 17.62 6.23 0.55
CA ILE A 98 18.82 6.94 0.08
C ILE A 98 18.54 8.44 0.27
N TYR A 99 19.40 9.12 1.04
CA TYR A 99 19.32 10.55 1.37
C TYR A 99 20.22 11.38 0.46
#